data_AF-E3RXU6-F1
#
_entry.id   AF-E3RXU6-F1
#
_cell.length_a   1.000
_cell.length_b   1.000
_cell.length_c   1.000
_cell.angle_alpha   90.00
_cell.angle_beta   90.00
_cell.angle_gamma   90.00
#
_symmetry.space_group_name_H-M   'P 1'
#
loop_
_entity.id
_entity.type
_entity.pdbx_description
1 polymer ?
#
loop_
_entity_poly.entity_id
_entity_poly.type
_entity_poly.pdbx_seq_one_letter_code
_entity_poly.pdbx_strand_id
1 'polypeptide(L)'
;MLSLPNDIQLLIIESVNTKSALKALCLTSQHLRTLSLPLLYHTVHLRTWDQGHKHLVCFAKSIAAGAGRHLRHTRSLSFEDDRPPSAPESILTEPSDNTRLGFRVNQDFTARDEHVYLVLAMFPDHCLHTFR
;
A
#
# COMPACT_ATOMS: atom_id res chain seq x y z
N MET A 1 4.49 -27.34 18.37
CA MET A 1 3.86 -27.33 17.03
C MET A 1 2.37 -27.29 17.21
N LEU A 2 1.63 -26.49 16.43
CA LEU A 2 0.17 -26.57 16.38
C LEU A 2 -0.20 -28.00 15.93
N SER A 3 -1.08 -28.68 16.67
CA SER A 3 -1.47 -30.07 16.41
C SER A 3 -2.36 -30.24 15.17
N LEU A 4 -2.78 -29.12 14.57
CA LEU A 4 -3.68 -29.10 13.42
C LEU A 4 -2.91 -29.37 12.11
N PRO A 5 -3.53 -30.04 11.12
CA PRO A 5 -2.99 -30.11 9.75
C PRO A 5 -2.79 -28.72 9.14
N ASN A 6 -1.80 -28.56 8.26
CA ASN A 6 -1.48 -27.28 7.62
C ASN A 6 -2.67 -26.69 6.86
N ASP A 7 -3.46 -27.52 6.18
CA ASP A 7 -4.58 -27.06 5.37
C ASP A 7 -5.67 -26.40 6.25
N ILE A 8 -5.92 -26.96 7.43
CA ILE A 8 -6.85 -26.38 8.41
C ILE A 8 -6.27 -25.09 8.99
N GLN A 9 -4.97 -25.04 9.27
CA GLN A 9 -4.32 -23.82 9.73
C GLN A 9 -4.42 -22.71 8.68
N LEU A 10 -4.24 -23.03 7.40
CA LEU A 10 -4.32 -22.08 6.31
C LEU A 10 -5.74 -21.54 6.16
N LEU A 11 -6.76 -22.40 6.22
CA LEU A 11 -8.17 -21.98 6.26
C LEU A 11 -8.48 -21.00 7.41
N ILE A 12 -7.93 -21.25 8.60
CA ILE A 12 -8.09 -20.35 9.74
C ILE A 12 -7.42 -19.00 9.46
N ILE A 13 -6.20 -18.99 8.93
CA ILE A 13 -5.47 -17.75 8.67
C ILE A 13 -6.11 -16.96 7.52
N GLU A 14 -6.69 -17.62 6.53
CA GLU A 14 -7.44 -16.96 5.45
C GLU A 14 -8.66 -16.20 5.96
N SER A 15 -9.26 -16.62 7.08
CA SER A 15 -10.34 -15.85 7.72
C SER A 15 -9.88 -14.54 8.38
N VAL A 16 -8.56 -14.34 8.51
CA VAL A 16 -7.96 -13.13 9.11
C VAL A 16 -7.87 -12.01 8.08
N ASN A 17 -8.88 -11.15 8.07
CA ASN A 17 -9.03 -10.12 7.04
C ASN A 17 -8.22 -8.84 7.26
N THR A 18 -7.55 -8.68 8.41
CA THR A 18 -6.80 -7.45 8.72
C THR A 18 -5.29 -7.64 8.58
N LYS A 19 -4.64 -6.72 7.86
CA LYS A 19 -3.18 -6.72 7.70
C LYS A 19 -2.44 -6.64 9.04
N SER A 20 -3.02 -5.96 10.04
CA SER A 20 -2.45 -5.85 11.39
C SER A 20 -2.42 -7.21 12.10
N ALA A 21 -3.50 -7.99 12.03
CA ALA A 21 -3.54 -9.33 12.61
C ALA A 21 -2.59 -10.29 11.88
N LEU A 22 -2.52 -10.24 10.54
CA LEU A 22 -1.55 -11.02 9.77
C LEU A 22 -0.09 -10.69 10.14
N LYS A 23 0.22 -9.41 10.38
CA LYS A 23 1.54 -8.99 10.90
C LYS A 23 1.81 -9.58 12.28
N ALA A 24 0.83 -9.54 13.20
CA ALA A 24 0.97 -10.14 14.52
C ALA A 24 1.25 -11.65 14.42
N LEU A 25 0.55 -12.37 13.55
CA LEU A 25 0.80 -13.80 13.28
C LEU A 25 2.21 -14.07 12.75
N CYS A 26 2.80 -13.14 11.98
CA CYS A 26 4.18 -13.28 11.53
C CYS A 26 5.22 -13.18 12.66
N LEU A 27 4.84 -12.61 13.81
CA LEU A 27 5.70 -12.45 14.98
C LEU A 27 5.56 -13.58 16.00
N THR A 28 4.51 -14.39 15.93
CA THR A 28 4.26 -15.45 16.92
C THR A 28 5.14 -16.68 16.71
N SER A 29 5.37 -17.10 15.46
CA SER A 29 6.23 -18.24 15.13
C SER A 29 6.69 -18.23 13.67
N GLN A 30 7.78 -18.93 13.37
CA GLN A 30 8.27 -19.09 11.99
C GLN A 30 7.26 -19.83 11.10
N HIS A 31 6.53 -20.80 11.65
CA HIS A 31 5.51 -21.55 10.92
C HIS A 31 4.36 -20.64 10.49
N LEU A 32 3.78 -19.91 11.45
CA LEU A 32 2.70 -18.96 11.16
C LEU A 32 3.17 -17.81 10.27
N ARG A 33 4.42 -17.36 10.41
CA ARG A 33 5.02 -16.41 9.47
C ARG A 33 5.02 -16.94 8.04
N THR A 34 5.35 -18.21 7.84
CA THR A 34 5.40 -18.82 6.49
C THR A 34 4.02 -18.88 5.85
N LEU A 35 2.98 -19.19 6.64
CA LEU A 35 1.59 -19.24 6.17
C LEU A 35 0.99 -17.84 5.97
N SER A 36 1.29 -16.88 6.85
CA SER A 36 0.69 -15.54 6.82
C SER A 36 1.35 -14.58 5.84
N LEU A 37 2.64 -14.75 5.52
CA LEU A 37 3.35 -13.84 4.61
C LEU A 37 2.71 -13.74 3.21
N PRO A 38 2.34 -14.84 2.54
CA PRO A 38 1.66 -14.78 1.25
C PRO A 38 0.37 -13.95 1.31
N LEU A 39 -0.45 -14.15 2.35
CA LEU A 39 -1.72 -13.43 2.55
C LEU A 39 -1.48 -11.95 2.90
N LEU A 40 -0.46 -11.67 3.70
CA LEU A 40 -0.08 -10.31 4.08
C LEU A 40 0.35 -9.47 2.87
N TYR A 41 1.06 -10.06 1.92
CA TYR A 41 1.55 -9.39 0.72
C TYR A 41 0.68 -9.60 -0.52
N HIS A 42 -0.41 -10.38 -0.42
CA HIS A 42 -1.31 -10.70 -1.55
C HIS A 42 -1.84 -9.46 -2.25
N THR A 43 -2.20 -8.45 -1.46
CA THR A 43 -2.63 -7.13 -1.93
C THR A 43 -1.70 -6.05 -1.40
N VAL A 44 -1.24 -5.18 -2.30
CA VAL A 44 -0.51 -3.95 -1.98
C VAL A 44 -1.37 -2.78 -2.41
N HIS A 45 -1.58 -1.85 -1.48
CA HIS A 45 -2.37 -0.65 -1.71
C HIS A 45 -1.52 0.56 -1.35
N LEU A 46 -1.40 1.52 -2.26
CA LEU A 46 -0.51 2.66 -2.12
C LEU A 46 -1.29 3.96 -2.29
N ARG A 47 -1.20 4.85 -1.30
CA ARG A 47 -1.76 6.20 -1.42
C ARG A 47 -0.76 7.11 -2.12
N THR A 48 -1.22 7.84 -3.12
CA THR A 48 -0.41 8.78 -3.91
C THR A 48 -0.72 10.23 -3.59
N TRP A 49 -1.90 10.52 -3.02
CA TRP A 49 -2.35 11.88 -2.71
C TRP A 49 -1.79 12.46 -1.39
N ASP A 50 -1.01 11.68 -0.63
CA ASP A 50 -0.53 12.13 0.66
C ASP A 50 0.59 13.19 0.54
N GLN A 51 0.65 14.10 1.51
CA GLN A 51 1.58 15.22 1.47
C GLN A 51 3.03 14.71 1.40
N GLY A 52 3.69 14.98 0.27
CA GLY A 52 5.07 14.55 0.03
C GLY A 52 5.23 13.06 -0.29
N HIS A 53 4.19 12.37 -0.75
CA HIS A 53 4.25 10.96 -1.16
C HIS A 53 4.76 10.04 -0.04
N LYS A 54 4.48 10.37 1.23
CA LYS A 54 5.07 9.72 2.40
C LYS A 54 4.84 8.22 2.41
N HIS A 55 3.67 7.77 1.98
CA HIS A 55 3.30 6.36 1.91
C HIS A 55 4.15 5.61 0.87
N LEU A 56 4.37 6.20 -0.31
CA LEU A 56 5.26 5.68 -1.35
C LEU A 56 6.72 5.64 -0.87
N VAL A 57 7.19 6.69 -0.20
CA VAL A 57 8.54 6.74 0.37
C VAL A 57 8.74 5.66 1.44
N CYS A 58 7.76 5.47 2.33
CA CYS A 58 7.79 4.40 3.34
C CYS A 58 7.78 3.02 2.69
N PHE A 59 7.01 2.84 1.61
CA PHE A 59 7.01 1.61 0.84
C PHE A 59 8.40 1.33 0.24
N ALA A 60 8.96 2.27 -0.52
CA ALA A 60 10.28 2.13 -1.13
C ALA A 60 11.38 1.82 -0.10
N LYS A 61 11.38 2.52 1.04
CA LYS A 61 12.30 2.24 2.17
C LYS A 61 12.14 0.82 2.71
N SER A 62 10.90 0.35 2.83
CA SER A 62 10.61 -1.01 3.30
C SER A 62 11.11 -2.06 2.30
N ILE A 63 10.94 -1.82 1.00
CA ILE A 63 11.48 -2.68 -0.06
C ILE A 63 12.99 -2.75 0.01
N ALA A 64 13.67 -1.60 0.09
CA ALA A 64 15.12 -1.50 0.23
C ALA A 64 15.64 -2.18 1.52
N ALA A 65 14.86 -2.17 2.60
CA ALA A 65 15.17 -2.89 3.84
C ALA A 65 14.93 -4.42 3.75
N GLY A 66 14.60 -4.94 2.56
CA GLY A 66 14.47 -6.37 2.30
C GLY A 66 13.03 -6.89 2.26
N ALA A 67 12.00 -6.04 2.35
CA ALA A 67 10.62 -6.47 2.15
C ALA A 67 10.33 -6.85 0.69
N GLY A 68 11.18 -6.42 -0.27
CA GLY A 68 11.04 -6.70 -1.70
C GLY A 68 10.89 -8.18 -2.05
N ARG A 69 11.59 -9.07 -1.34
CA ARG A 69 11.49 -10.53 -1.56
C ARG A 69 10.08 -11.10 -1.34
N HIS A 70 9.23 -10.37 -0.61
CA HIS A 70 7.86 -10.79 -0.32
C HIS A 70 6.86 -10.31 -1.39
N LEU A 71 7.25 -9.39 -2.28
CA LEU A 71 6.41 -8.88 -3.37
C LEU A 71 6.05 -9.95 -4.40
N ARG A 72 6.82 -11.05 -4.49
CA ARG A 72 6.46 -12.22 -5.31
C ARG A 72 5.08 -12.82 -4.97
N HIS A 73 4.61 -12.58 -3.75
CA HIS A 73 3.29 -13.02 -3.29
C HIS A 73 2.18 -12.03 -3.62
N THR A 74 2.51 -10.83 -4.09
CA THR A 74 1.52 -9.84 -4.50
C THR A 74 0.85 -10.26 -5.79
N ARG A 75 -0.48 -10.19 -5.79
CA ARG A 75 -1.36 -10.51 -6.91
C ARG A 75 -2.22 -9.32 -7.32
N SER A 76 -2.50 -8.41 -6.39
CA SER A 76 -3.20 -7.16 -6.67
C SER A 76 -2.40 -5.96 -6.19
N LEU A 77 -2.21 -4.99 -7.08
CA LEU A 77 -1.67 -3.67 -6.76
C LEU A 77 -2.76 -2.63 -7.02
N SER A 78 -2.97 -1.70 -6.09
CA SER A 78 -3.83 -0.55 -6.35
C SER A 78 -3.29 0.76 -5.82
N PHE A 79 -3.57 1.83 -6.55
CA PHE A 79 -3.25 3.20 -6.15
C PHE A 79 -4.51 3.94 -5.68
N GLU A 80 -4.43 4.57 -4.51
CA GLU A 80 -5.45 5.49 -4.02
C GLU A 80 -5.03 6.90 -4.44
N ASP A 81 -5.72 7.44 -5.44
CA ASP A 81 -5.45 8.78 -6.00
C ASP A 81 -6.42 9.84 -5.47
N ASP A 82 -7.61 9.43 -5.03
CA ASP A 82 -8.63 10.34 -4.54
C ASP A 82 -8.35 10.78 -3.11
N ARG A 83 -8.07 12.08 -2.95
CA ARG A 83 -8.01 12.69 -1.64
C ARG A 83 -9.43 12.71 -1.04
N PRO A 84 -9.64 12.18 0.18
CA PRO A 84 -10.94 12.31 0.83
C PRO A 84 -11.30 13.79 0.97
N PRO A 85 -12.58 14.16 0.82
CA PRO A 85 -13.00 15.55 0.92
C PRO A 85 -12.56 16.10 2.27
N SER A 86 -11.90 17.26 2.24
CA SER A 86 -11.57 18.00 3.47
C SER A 86 -12.87 18.23 4.25
N ALA A 87 -12.81 17.96 5.57
CA ALA A 87 -13.93 18.27 6.47
C ALA A 87 -14.42 19.70 6.20
N PRO A 88 -15.73 19.97 6.27
CA PRO A 88 -16.25 21.30 6.00
C PRO A 88 -15.55 22.28 6.94
N GLU A 89 -14.78 23.19 6.35
CA GLU A 89 -14.14 24.28 7.08
C GLU A 89 -15.24 25.02 7.82
N SER A 90 -15.14 25.12 9.15
CA SER A 90 -16.02 25.96 9.93
C SER A 90 -15.81 27.40 9.45
N ILE A 91 -16.80 27.92 8.74
CA ILE A 91 -16.83 29.27 8.20
C ILE A 91 -16.80 30.24 9.39
N LEU A 92 -15.61 30.73 9.72
CA LEU A 92 -15.41 31.98 10.45
C LEU A 92 -14.50 32.86 9.59
N THR A 93 -15.18 33.84 8.98
CA THR A 93 -14.77 34.98 8.16
C THR A 93 -13.52 35.69 8.67
N GLU A 94 -12.53 36.05 7.83
CA GLU A 94 -12.31 37.35 7.13
C GLU A 94 -10.84 37.35 6.58
N PRO A 95 -10.41 38.30 5.72
CA PRO A 95 -10.80 38.57 4.34
C PRO A 95 -9.63 38.44 3.33
N SER A 96 -10.02 38.37 2.05
CA SER A 96 -9.25 38.45 0.78
C SER A 96 -7.78 38.90 0.82
N ASP A 97 -6.92 38.11 0.17
CA ASP A 97 -5.94 38.69 -0.76
C ASP A 97 -5.87 37.88 -2.06
N ASN A 98 -5.91 38.62 -3.16
CA ASN A 98 -6.27 38.17 -4.49
C ASN A 98 -5.07 37.61 -5.28
N THR A 99 -5.38 36.60 -6.09
CA THR A 99 -4.75 36.26 -7.38
C THR A 99 -3.35 35.64 -7.37
N ARG A 100 -3.32 34.32 -7.59
CA ARG A 100 -2.52 33.67 -8.66
C ARG A 100 -3.10 32.29 -8.94
N LEU A 101 -4.21 32.26 -9.67
CA LEU A 101 -4.68 31.09 -10.43
C LEU A 101 -3.69 30.86 -11.58
N GLY A 102 -2.52 30.30 -11.23
CA GLY A 102 -1.64 29.65 -12.20
C GLY A 102 -2.15 28.24 -12.39
N PHE A 103 -2.72 27.97 -13.56
CA PHE A 103 -3.02 26.64 -14.07
C PHE A 103 -1.76 25.74 -13.91
N ARG A 104 -1.71 24.92 -12.86
CA ARG A 104 -0.61 23.98 -12.55
C ARG A 104 -0.88 22.59 -13.13
N VAL A 105 -1.55 22.52 -14.27
CA VAL A 105 -2.16 21.27 -14.75
C VAL A 105 -1.16 20.26 -15.35
N ASN A 106 0.11 20.63 -15.60
CA ASN A 106 1.02 19.75 -16.34
C ASN A 106 2.30 19.26 -15.62
N GLN A 107 2.59 19.70 -14.39
CA GLN A 107 3.79 19.22 -13.66
C GLN A 107 3.49 18.05 -12.71
N ASP A 108 2.31 18.03 -12.11
CA ASP A 108 1.94 16.98 -11.14
C ASP A 108 1.61 15.64 -11.84
N PHE A 109 1.14 15.68 -13.09
CA PHE A 109 0.83 14.48 -13.88
C PHE A 109 2.09 13.71 -14.29
N THR A 110 3.13 14.39 -14.79
CA THR A 110 4.37 13.74 -15.22
C THR A 110 5.15 13.14 -14.06
N ALA A 111 5.20 13.81 -12.91
CA ALA A 111 5.84 13.29 -11.71
C ALA A 111 5.09 12.08 -11.13
N ARG A 112 3.75 12.07 -11.21
CA ARG A 112 2.92 10.93 -10.79
C ARG A 112 3.22 9.68 -11.59
N ASP A 113 3.27 9.78 -12.91
CA ASP A 113 3.56 8.64 -13.78
C ASP A 113 4.93 8.04 -13.47
N GLU A 114 5.96 8.88 -13.29
CA GLU A 114 7.30 8.43 -12.91
C GLU A 114 7.32 7.62 -11.60
N HIS A 115 6.56 8.05 -10.60
CA HIS A 115 6.46 7.32 -9.33
C HIS A 115 5.76 5.97 -9.47
N VAL A 116 4.70 5.89 -10.28
CA VAL A 116 4.00 4.63 -10.57
C VAL A 116 4.91 3.66 -11.31
N TYR A 117 5.64 4.11 -12.33
CA TYR A 117 6.62 3.28 -13.04
C TYR A 117 7.72 2.78 -12.12
N LEU A 118 8.24 3.63 -11.23
CA LEU A 118 9.29 3.26 -10.29
C LEU A 118 8.80 2.22 -9.28
N VAL A 119 7.55 2.32 -8.81
CA VAL A 119 6.91 1.30 -7.96
C VAL A 119 6.72 0.00 -8.71
N LEU A 120 6.22 0.03 -9.95
CA LEU A 120 6.03 -1.15 -10.78
C LEU A 120 7.34 -1.90 -11.01
N ALA A 121 8.43 -1.17 -11.25
CA ALA A 121 9.77 -1.75 -11.40
C ALA A 121 10.29 -2.47 -10.13
N MET A 122 9.68 -2.27 -8.96
CA MET A 122 10.03 -3.01 -7.74
C MET A 122 9.39 -4.41 -7.67
N PHE A 123 8.36 -4.67 -8.48
CA PHE A 123 7.66 -5.96 -8.48
C PHE A 123 8.38 -6.96 -9.38
N PRO A 124 8.48 -8.24 -8.98
CA PRO A 124 8.96 -9.30 -9.86
C PRO A 124 8.06 -9.46 -11.09
N ASP A 125 8.66 -9.95 -12.18
CA ASP A 125 7.92 -10.24 -13.40
C ASP A 125 6.78 -11.23 -13.15
N HIS A 126 5.65 -11.01 -13.85
CA HIS A 126 4.48 -11.88 -13.87
C HIS A 126 3.84 -12.19 -12.50
N CYS A 127 4.07 -11.37 -11.46
CA CYS A 127 3.43 -11.60 -10.16
C CYS A 127 2.06 -10.91 -10.03
N LEU A 128 1.86 -9.76 -10.69
CA LEU A 128 0.63 -8.98 -10.63
C LEU A 128 -0.43 -9.54 -11.59
N HIS A 129 -1.62 -9.82 -11.08
CA HIS A 129 -2.80 -10.24 -11.87
C HIS A 129 -3.81 -9.12 -12.02
N THR A 130 -3.90 -8.25 -11.02
CA THR A 130 -4.85 -7.13 -10.98
C THR A 130 -4.09 -5.84 -10.70
N PHE A 131 -4.33 -4.84 -11.54
CA PHE A 131 -3.80 -3.48 -11.41
C PHE A 131 -4.99 -2.52 -11.45
N ARG A 132 -5.12 -1.64 -10.44
CA ARG A 132 -6.23 -0.70 -10.30
C ARG A 132 -5.79 0.66 -9.84
#